data_AF-A0A820CCP4-F1
#
_entry.id   AF-A0A820CCP4-F1
#
_cell.length_a   1.000
_cell.length_b   1.000
_cell.length_c   1.000
_cell.angle_alpha   90.00
_cell.angle_beta   90.00
_cell.angle_gamma   90.00
#
_symmetry.space_group_name_H-M   'P 1'
#
loop_
_entity.id
_entity.type
_entity.pdbx_description
1 polymer ?
#
loop_
_entity_poly.entity_id
_entity_poly.type
_entity_poly.pdbx_seq_one_letter_code
_entity_poly.pdbx_strand_id
1 'polypeptide(L)'
;TIETGKRSFLQKLRDLIYAGAAFPIGMYVCIAFWGIYHVDRELIYPKELDGLVSPVLNHVMHTLPGVALCLENLVHYHRYPSRFLGLTLVVSLFAAYTTWIHYLHHIHWLAFKVSLWVYPILNELSFTYRGLFFLGSALFGIGLYFIGEMYTLMLTSLRVDRAGRNKKKY
;
A
#
# COMPACT_ATOMS: atom_id res chain seq x y z
N THR A 1 18.71 8.81 21.41
CA THR A 1 17.83 9.60 22.31
C THR A 1 16.46 9.58 21.66
N ILE A 2 15.40 9.13 22.35
CA ILE A 2 14.05 9.28 21.81
C ILE A 2 13.81 10.78 21.79
N GLU A 3 13.78 11.39 20.61
CA GLU A 3 13.64 12.84 20.50
C GLU A 3 12.29 13.26 21.10
N THR A 4 12.34 13.77 22.33
CA THR A 4 11.23 14.44 23.03
C THR A 4 11.04 15.88 22.54
N GLY A 5 11.69 16.26 21.43
CA GLY A 5 11.63 17.58 20.83
C GLY A 5 10.36 17.82 20.00
N LYS A 6 10.03 19.10 19.78
CA LYS A 6 8.94 19.53 18.92
C LYS A 6 9.23 19.07 17.48
N ARG A 7 8.39 18.17 16.94
CA ARG A 7 8.52 17.67 15.56
C ARG A 7 8.41 18.81 14.54
N SER A 8 9.31 18.82 13.56
CA SER A 8 9.25 19.73 12.42
C SER A 8 8.05 19.42 11.52
N PHE A 9 7.68 20.36 10.66
CA PHE A 9 6.63 20.14 9.66
C PHE A 9 6.96 18.96 8.74
N LEU A 10 8.21 18.88 8.25
CA LEU A 10 8.67 17.81 7.37
C LEU A 10 8.58 16.43 8.03
N GLN A 11 8.91 16.31 9.32
CA GLN A 11 8.76 15.05 10.07
C GLN A 11 7.29 14.62 10.15
N LYS A 12 6.38 15.56 10.47
CA LYS A 12 4.94 15.27 10.52
C LYS A 12 4.37 14.88 9.16
N LEU A 13 4.79 15.57 8.10
CA LEU A 13 4.37 15.28 6.73
C LEU A 13 4.87 13.91 6.28
N ARG A 14 6.16 13.59 6.50
CA ARG A 14 6.73 12.27 6.24
C ARG A 14 5.96 11.18 6.97
N ASP A 15 5.69 11.37 8.26
CA ASP A 15 4.94 10.39 9.06
C ASP A 15 3.50 10.21 8.56
N LEU A 16 2.85 11.30 8.11
CA LEU A 16 1.52 11.24 7.50
C LEU A 16 1.55 10.47 6.17
N ILE A 17 2.50 10.78 5.29
CA ILE A 17 2.67 10.09 4.00
C ILE A 17 2.97 8.62 4.24
N TYR A 18 3.90 8.30 5.14
CA TYR A 18 4.24 6.92 5.48
C TYR A 18 3.01 6.15 5.97
N ALA A 19 2.32 6.69 6.99
CA ALA A 19 1.21 6.00 7.64
C ALA A 19 -0.06 5.93 6.78
N GLY A 20 -0.42 7.02 6.11
CA GLY A 20 -1.69 7.17 5.40
C GLY A 20 -1.62 6.91 3.89
N ALA A 21 -0.42 6.76 3.32
CA ALA A 21 -0.25 6.47 1.90
C ALA A 21 0.75 5.34 1.68
N ALA A 22 2.04 5.58 1.93
CA ALA A 22 3.11 4.70 1.50
C ALA A 22 2.96 3.28 2.04
N PHE A 23 2.87 3.09 3.37
CA PHE A 23 2.74 1.78 3.99
C PHE A 23 1.47 1.03 3.56
N PRO A 24 0.24 1.53 3.80
CA PRO A 24 -0.97 0.78 3.46
C PRO A 24 -1.12 0.53 1.95
N ILE A 25 -0.79 1.51 1.10
CA ILE A 25 -0.93 1.34 -0.36
C ILE A 25 0.18 0.44 -0.91
N GLY A 26 1.43 0.60 -0.48
CA GLY A 26 2.54 -0.23 -0.96
C GLY A 26 2.39 -1.69 -0.55
N MET A 27 1.95 -1.95 0.69
CA MET A 27 1.60 -3.30 1.13
C MET A 27 0.40 -3.86 0.36
N TYR A 28 -0.62 -3.04 0.11
CA TYR A 28 -1.79 -3.43 -0.67
C TYR A 28 -1.39 -3.86 -2.08
N VAL A 29 -0.61 -3.05 -2.80
CA VAL A 29 -0.14 -3.36 -4.16
C VAL A 29 0.62 -4.68 -4.18
N CYS A 30 1.55 -4.89 -3.24
CA CYS A 30 2.31 -6.12 -3.15
C CYS A 30 1.41 -7.34 -2.91
N ILE A 31 0.53 -7.28 -1.91
CA ILE A 31 -0.28 -8.43 -1.52
C ILE A 31 -1.37 -8.71 -2.57
N ALA A 32 -2.06 -7.68 -3.06
CA ALA A 32 -3.12 -7.83 -4.06
C ALA A 32 -2.55 -8.36 -5.37
N PHE A 33 -1.41 -7.82 -5.84
CA PHE A 33 -0.77 -8.29 -7.07
C PHE A 33 -0.43 -9.78 -6.97
N TRP A 34 0.36 -10.19 -5.96
CA TRP A 34 0.78 -11.59 -5.84
C TRP A 34 -0.37 -12.53 -5.49
N GLY A 35 -1.35 -12.05 -4.71
CA GLY A 35 -2.56 -12.81 -4.40
C GLY A 35 -3.37 -13.12 -5.67
N ILE A 36 -3.65 -12.11 -6.50
CA ILE A 36 -4.35 -12.31 -7.76
C ILE A 36 -3.48 -13.15 -8.72
N TYR A 37 -2.19 -12.84 -8.83
CA TYR A 37 -1.24 -13.55 -9.69
C TYR A 37 -1.21 -15.06 -9.39
N HIS A 38 -1.28 -15.44 -8.11
CA HIS A 38 -1.25 -16.83 -7.70
C HIS A 38 -2.57 -17.56 -7.94
N VAL A 39 -3.70 -16.85 -7.84
CA VAL A 39 -5.03 -17.41 -8.15
C VAL A 39 -5.17 -17.60 -9.66
N ASP A 40 -4.94 -16.53 -10.42
CA ASP A 40 -4.88 -16.54 -11.87
C ASP A 40 -4.10 -15.32 -12.38
N ARG A 41 -2.90 -15.58 -12.92
CA ARG A 41 -2.03 -14.53 -13.45
C ARG A 41 -2.68 -13.72 -14.58
N GLU A 42 -3.54 -14.32 -15.39
CA GLU A 42 -4.13 -13.63 -16.55
C GLU A 42 -5.05 -12.47 -16.11
N LEU A 43 -5.48 -12.44 -14.85
CA LEU A 43 -6.30 -11.36 -14.29
C LEU A 43 -5.52 -10.07 -13.97
N ILE A 44 -4.19 -10.13 -13.82
CA ILE A 44 -3.36 -9.00 -13.38
C ILE A 44 -2.03 -8.85 -14.15
N TYR A 45 -1.48 -9.95 -14.65
CA TYR A 45 -0.23 -10.00 -15.39
C TYR A 45 -0.29 -11.09 -16.49
N PRO A 46 -0.94 -10.80 -17.63
CA PRO A 46 -1.07 -11.73 -18.74
C PRO A 46 0.26 -12.17 -19.34
N LYS A 47 0.29 -13.33 -20.01
CA LYS A 47 1.51 -13.88 -20.65
C LYS A 47 2.10 -12.99 -21.73
N GLU A 48 1.28 -12.16 -22.37
CA GLU A 48 1.72 -11.20 -23.38
C GLU A 48 2.71 -10.17 -22.80
N LEU A 49 2.68 -9.93 -21.48
CA LEU A 49 3.60 -9.03 -20.80
C LEU A 49 4.98 -9.65 -20.54
N ASP A 50 5.16 -10.98 -20.63
CA ASP A 50 6.43 -11.65 -20.35
C ASP A 50 7.55 -11.19 -21.30
N GLY A 51 7.20 -10.78 -22.53
CA GLY A 51 8.14 -10.21 -23.50
C GLY A 51 8.47 -8.73 -23.28
N LEU A 52 7.70 -8.02 -22.45
CA LEU A 52 7.84 -6.58 -22.21
C LEU A 52 8.47 -6.28 -20.84
N VAL A 53 8.12 -7.07 -19.83
CA VAL A 53 8.54 -6.88 -18.44
C VAL A 53 9.29 -8.13 -18.00
N SER A 54 10.58 -7.98 -17.71
CA SER A 54 11.38 -9.10 -17.21
C SER A 54 10.92 -9.54 -15.82
N PRO A 55 11.15 -10.81 -15.42
CA PRO A 55 10.80 -11.29 -14.08
C PRO A 55 11.41 -10.45 -12.95
N VAL A 56 12.64 -9.97 -13.13
CA VAL A 56 13.31 -9.09 -12.17
C VAL A 56 12.56 -7.77 -12.03
N LEU A 57 12.22 -7.14 -13.16
CA LEU A 57 11.47 -5.89 -13.16
C LEU A 57 10.09 -6.08 -12.53
N ASN A 58 9.43 -7.22 -12.77
CA ASN A 58 8.16 -7.54 -12.14
C ASN A 58 8.27 -7.57 -10.60
N HIS A 59 9.32 -8.20 -10.05
CA HIS A 59 9.59 -8.17 -8.61
C HIS A 59 9.94 -6.77 -8.08
N VAL A 60 10.70 -5.97 -8.84
CA VAL A 60 10.99 -4.58 -8.47
C VAL A 60 9.71 -3.75 -8.39
N MET A 61 8.75 -3.98 -9.28
CA MET A 61 7.49 -3.23 -9.28
C MET A 61 6.50 -3.71 -8.21
N HIS A 62 6.43 -5.02 -7.94
CA HIS A 62 5.36 -5.61 -7.13
C HIS A 62 5.79 -6.27 -5.82
N THR A 63 7.09 -6.42 -5.56
CA THR A 63 7.60 -6.97 -4.28
C THR A 63 8.38 -5.92 -3.50
N LEU A 64 9.28 -5.22 -4.20
CA LEU A 64 10.19 -4.26 -3.57
C LEU A 64 9.47 -3.14 -2.80
N PRO A 65 8.34 -2.56 -3.25
CA PRO A 65 7.66 -1.53 -2.48
C PRO A 65 7.27 -2.00 -1.07
N GLY A 66 6.65 -3.18 -0.96
CA GLY A 66 6.25 -3.74 0.34
C GLY A 66 7.47 -4.02 1.24
N VAL A 67 8.51 -4.65 0.69
CA VAL A 67 9.76 -4.93 1.43
C VAL A 67 10.44 -3.64 1.89
N ALA A 68 10.59 -2.66 1.00
CA ALA A 68 11.24 -1.39 1.29
C ALA A 68 10.53 -0.64 2.41
N LEU A 69 9.19 -0.65 2.44
CA LEU A 69 8.41 0.00 3.49
C LEU A 69 8.55 -0.71 4.84
N CYS A 70 8.61 -2.05 4.84
CA CYS A 70 8.92 -2.80 6.06
C CYS A 70 10.32 -2.44 6.60
N LEU A 71 11.32 -2.35 5.72
CA LEU A 71 12.69 -1.97 6.06
C LEU A 71 12.79 -0.51 6.52
N GLU A 72 12.05 0.40 5.89
CA GLU A 72 12.03 1.82 6.25
C GLU A 72 11.63 1.98 7.72
N ASN A 73 10.61 1.27 8.19
CA ASN A 73 10.21 1.33 9.60
C ASN A 73 11.25 0.75 10.57
N LEU A 74 12.07 -0.20 10.13
CA LEU A 74 13.15 -0.77 10.94
C LEU A 74 14.28 0.24 11.13
N VAL A 75 14.57 1.01 10.11
CA VAL A 75 15.67 2.00 10.11
C VAL A 75 15.21 3.34 10.69
N HIS A 76 13.99 3.78 10.37
CA HIS A 76 13.45 5.07 10.74
C HIS A 76 12.37 4.97 11.82
N TYR A 77 12.37 5.96 12.71
CA TYR A 77 11.30 6.12 13.68
C TYR A 77 10.15 6.91 13.04
N HIS A 78 9.04 6.22 12.80
CA HIS A 78 7.77 6.84 12.41
C HIS A 78 6.87 7.03 13.63
N ARG A 79 6.11 8.11 13.62
CA ARG A 79 5.04 8.33 14.60
C ARG A 79 3.73 8.60 13.87
N TYR A 80 2.84 7.61 13.94
CA TYR A 80 1.54 7.68 13.27
C TYR A 80 0.79 8.97 13.63
N PRO A 81 0.14 9.62 12.64
CA PRO A 81 -0.70 10.80 12.86
C PRO A 81 -1.97 10.40 13.63
N SER A 82 -2.90 11.34 13.83
CA SER A 82 -4.23 10.96 14.32
C SER A 82 -4.87 9.97 13.35
N ARG A 83 -5.55 8.95 13.89
CA ARG A 83 -6.22 7.91 13.09
C ARG A 83 -7.18 8.49 12.08
N PHE A 84 -7.94 9.51 12.47
CA PHE A 84 -8.85 10.22 11.56
C PHE A 84 -8.10 10.76 10.33
N LEU A 85 -6.98 11.47 10.52
CA LEU A 85 -6.22 12.03 9.42
C LEU A 85 -5.58 10.95 8.54
N GLY A 86 -4.98 9.93 9.15
CA GLY A 86 -4.35 8.81 8.43
C GLY A 86 -5.36 8.00 7.62
N LEU A 87 -6.47 7.59 8.24
CA LEU A 87 -7.53 6.82 7.58
C LEU A 87 -8.26 7.63 6.51
N THR A 88 -8.48 8.94 6.74
CA THR A 88 -9.04 9.82 5.71
C THR A 88 -8.16 9.84 4.48
N LEU A 89 -6.83 9.90 4.65
CA LEU A 89 -5.90 9.84 3.53
C LEU A 89 -5.96 8.48 2.81
N VAL A 90 -5.95 7.37 3.56
CA VAL A 90 -6.08 6.01 2.98
C VAL A 90 -7.34 5.89 2.14
N VAL A 91 -8.51 6.19 2.73
CA VAL A 91 -9.81 6.08 2.05
C VAL A 91 -9.88 7.01 0.85
N SER A 92 -9.39 8.24 0.99
CA SER A 92 -9.35 9.21 -0.13
C SER A 92 -8.51 8.71 -1.30
N LEU A 93 -7.35 8.10 -1.02
CA LEU A 93 -6.48 7.55 -2.08
C LEU A 93 -7.11 6.35 -2.77
N PHE A 94 -7.71 5.42 -2.02
CA PHE A 94 -8.43 4.29 -2.61
C PHE A 94 -9.62 4.75 -3.46
N ALA A 95 -10.41 5.72 -2.95
CA ALA A 95 -11.55 6.26 -3.68
C ALA A 95 -11.12 7.00 -4.95
N ALA A 96 -10.08 7.84 -4.86
CA ALA A 96 -9.53 8.57 -6.00
C ALA A 96 -8.99 7.60 -7.07
N TYR A 97 -8.19 6.62 -6.66
CA TYR A 97 -7.63 5.63 -7.59
C TYR A 97 -8.70 4.74 -8.22
N THR A 98 -9.68 4.28 -7.44
CA THR A 98 -10.81 3.50 -7.95
C THR A 98 -11.61 4.28 -8.99
N THR A 99 -11.91 5.54 -8.68
CA THR A 99 -12.62 6.44 -9.60
C THR A 99 -11.82 6.63 -10.88
N TRP A 100 -10.51 6.88 -10.75
CA TRP A 100 -9.60 7.06 -11.86
C TRP A 100 -9.53 5.83 -12.77
N ILE A 101 -9.36 4.64 -12.21
CA ILE A 101 -9.29 3.40 -12.99
C ILE A 101 -10.60 3.09 -13.71
N HIS A 102 -11.75 3.31 -13.08
CA HIS A 102 -13.04 3.16 -13.77
C HIS A 102 -13.21 4.15 -14.90
N TYR A 103 -12.85 5.42 -14.66
CA TYR A 103 -12.92 6.46 -15.66
C TYR A 103 -12.07 6.09 -16.89
N LEU A 104 -10.82 5.65 -16.67
CA LEU A 104 -9.96 5.23 -17.76
C LEU A 104 -10.43 3.96 -18.45
N HIS A 105 -10.88 2.95 -17.70
CA HIS A 105 -11.44 1.70 -18.26
C HIS A 105 -12.64 1.99 -19.15
N HIS A 106 -13.55 2.85 -18.68
CA HIS A 106 -14.74 3.25 -19.42
C HIS A 106 -14.40 4.03 -20.70
N ILE A 107 -13.47 4.98 -20.63
CA ILE A 107 -13.03 5.73 -21.82
C ILE A 107 -12.33 4.82 -22.82
N HIS A 108 -11.43 3.94 -22.35
CA HIS A 108 -10.73 3.02 -23.22
C HIS A 108 -11.71 2.09 -23.95
N TRP A 109 -12.70 1.55 -23.23
CA TRP A 109 -13.74 0.72 -23.80
C TRP A 109 -14.58 1.47 -24.85
N LEU A 110 -14.96 2.72 -24.58
CA LEU A 110 -15.70 3.56 -25.53
C LEU A 110 -14.88 3.88 -26.79
N ALA A 111 -13.60 4.22 -26.64
CA ALA A 111 -12.75 4.69 -27.71
C ALA A 111 -12.28 3.58 -28.66
N PHE A 112 -11.89 2.43 -28.11
CA PHE A 112 -11.23 1.38 -28.89
C PHE A 112 -12.10 0.14 -29.10
N LYS A 113 -13.19 -0.03 -28.32
CA LYS A 113 -14.02 -1.26 -28.34
C LYS A 113 -13.21 -2.55 -28.10
N VAL A 114 -12.00 -2.44 -27.52
CA VAL A 114 -11.10 -3.58 -27.25
C VAL A 114 -11.12 -3.91 -25.77
N SER A 115 -10.96 -5.19 -25.46
CA SER A 115 -10.83 -5.72 -24.10
C SER A 115 -9.42 -5.63 -23.51
N LEU A 116 -8.44 -5.08 -24.25
CA LEU A 116 -7.04 -4.97 -23.82
C LEU A 116 -6.87 -3.81 -22.83
N TRP A 117 -7.22 -4.07 -21.57
CA TRP A 117 -6.99 -3.17 -20.45
C TRP A 117 -5.88 -3.72 -19.54
N VAL A 118 -5.11 -2.82 -18.92
CA VAL A 118 -4.00 -3.18 -18.00
C VAL A 118 -4.47 -4.04 -16.81
N TYR A 119 -5.75 -3.99 -16.46
CA TYR A 119 -6.34 -4.80 -15.38
C TYR A 119 -7.45 -5.71 -15.92
N PRO A 120 -7.10 -6.89 -16.50
CA PRO A 120 -8.08 -7.81 -17.08
C PRO A 120 -9.17 -8.26 -16.11
N ILE A 121 -8.86 -8.35 -14.80
CA ILE A 121 -9.84 -8.63 -13.74
C ILE A 121 -11.09 -7.77 -13.83
N LEU A 122 -10.97 -6.51 -14.27
CA LEU A 122 -12.13 -5.63 -14.38
C LEU A 122 -13.06 -6.08 -15.50
N ASN A 123 -12.56 -6.67 -16.59
CA ASN A 123 -13.40 -7.19 -17.66
C ASN A 123 -14.23 -8.40 -17.22
N GLU A 124 -13.66 -9.24 -16.35
CA GLU A 124 -14.31 -10.46 -15.85
C GLU A 124 -15.37 -10.17 -14.77
N LEU A 125 -15.21 -9.06 -14.04
CA LEU A 125 -16.15 -8.68 -12.99
C LEU A 125 -17.32 -7.86 -13.54
N SER A 126 -18.54 -8.28 -13.21
CA SER A 126 -19.75 -7.46 -13.40
C SER A 126 -19.66 -6.15 -12.61
N PHE A 127 -20.47 -5.15 -12.96
CA PHE A 127 -20.48 -3.86 -12.25
C PHE A 127 -20.64 -4.01 -10.73
N THR A 128 -21.53 -4.91 -10.28
CA THR A 128 -21.73 -5.20 -8.86
C THR A 128 -20.48 -5.79 -8.21
N TYR A 129 -19.85 -6.78 -8.86
CA TYR A 129 -18.64 -7.41 -8.31
C TYR A 129 -17.43 -6.48 -8.34
N ARG A 130 -17.34 -5.54 -9.28
CA ARG A 130 -16.35 -4.46 -9.24
C ARG A 130 -16.55 -3.60 -8.00
N GLY A 131 -17.79 -3.15 -7.74
CA GLY A 131 -18.11 -2.38 -6.53
C GLY A 131 -17.69 -3.10 -5.24
N LEU A 132 -17.99 -4.40 -5.14
CA LEU A 132 -17.57 -5.23 -4.01
C LEU A 132 -16.04 -5.40 -3.93
N PHE A 133 -15.36 -5.60 -5.07
CA PHE A 133 -13.91 -5.70 -5.13
C PHE A 133 -13.23 -4.44 -4.61
N PHE A 134 -13.68 -3.26 -5.06
CA PHE A 134 -13.09 -1.98 -4.61
C PHE A 134 -13.44 -1.64 -3.15
N LEU A 135 -14.67 -1.96 -2.70
CA LEU A 135 -15.02 -1.84 -1.29
C LEU A 135 -14.13 -2.75 -0.43
N GLY A 136 -13.97 -4.01 -0.83
CA GLY A 136 -13.07 -4.96 -0.19
C GLY A 136 -11.62 -4.47 -0.17
N SER A 137 -11.16 -3.87 -1.27
CA SER A 137 -9.83 -3.28 -1.39
C SER A 137 -9.61 -2.12 -0.42
N ALA A 138 -10.58 -1.21 -0.30
CA ALA A 138 -10.53 -0.11 0.64
C ALA A 138 -10.55 -0.60 2.10
N LEU A 139 -11.41 -1.57 2.43
CA LEU A 139 -11.45 -2.20 3.76
C LEU A 139 -10.14 -2.92 4.09
N PHE A 140 -9.54 -3.59 3.10
CA PHE A 140 -8.24 -4.23 3.26
C PHE A 140 -7.13 -3.20 3.48
N GLY A 141 -7.15 -2.08 2.74
CA GLY A 141 -6.25 -0.95 2.96
C GLY A 141 -6.37 -0.34 4.36
N ILE A 142 -7.59 -0.21 4.89
CA ILE A 142 -7.82 0.19 6.29
C ILE A 142 -7.21 -0.83 7.26
N GLY A 143 -7.35 -2.13 7.00
CA GLY A 143 -6.69 -3.18 7.78
C GLY A 143 -5.16 -3.02 7.78
N LEU A 144 -4.56 -2.77 6.61
CA LEU A 144 -3.12 -2.55 6.46
C LEU A 144 -2.63 -1.30 7.19
N TYR A 145 -3.46 -0.24 7.27
CA TYR A 145 -3.16 0.93 8.10
C TYR A 145 -2.96 0.53 9.57
N PHE A 146 -3.89 -0.25 10.14
CA PHE A 146 -3.80 -0.70 11.53
C PHE A 146 -2.64 -1.67 11.76
N ILE A 147 -2.36 -2.57 10.80
CA ILE A 147 -1.18 -3.44 10.86
C ILE A 147 0.10 -2.61 10.91
N GLY A 148 0.20 -1.56 10.08
CA GLY A 148 1.35 -0.66 10.10
C GLY A 148 1.47 0.14 11.40
N GLU A 149 0.34 0.59 11.97
CA GLU A 149 0.32 1.27 13.27
C GLU A 149 0.85 0.32 14.37
N MET A 150 0.33 -0.90 14.43
CA MET A 150 0.76 -1.94 15.36
C MET A 150 2.25 -2.26 15.19
N TYR A 151 2.71 -2.45 13.96
CA TYR A 151 4.11 -2.72 13.64
C TYR A 151 5.02 -1.59 14.14
N THR A 152 4.63 -0.34 13.91
CA THR A 152 5.39 0.84 14.36
C THR A 152 5.45 0.96 15.88
N LEU A 153 4.32 0.69 16.56
CA LEU A 153 4.25 0.69 18.02
C LEU A 153 5.12 -0.42 18.62
N MET A 154 5.12 -1.61 18.04
CA MET A 154 5.97 -2.73 18.47
C MET A 154 7.46 -2.39 18.33
N LEU A 155 7.87 -1.83 17.18
CA LEU A 155 9.28 -1.42 17.01
C LEU A 155 9.68 -0.32 17.99
N THR A 156 8.76 0.61 18.27
CA THR A 156 8.95 1.67 19.24
C THR A 156 9.15 1.13 20.66
N SER A 157 8.30 0.21 21.12
CA SER A 157 8.42 -0.38 22.46
C SER A 157 9.74 -1.14 22.63
N LEU A 158 10.12 -1.96 21.64
CA LEU A 158 11.39 -2.69 21.65
C LEU A 158 12.61 -1.76 21.73
N ARG A 159 12.57 -0.61 21.06
CA ARG A 159 13.63 0.41 21.10
C ARG A 159 13.70 1.07 22.48
N VAL A 160 12.57 1.40 23.09
CA VAL A 160 12.49 1.98 24.45
C VAL A 160 13.06 1.01 25.47
N ASP A 161 12.65 -0.26 25.44
CA ASP A 161 13.11 -1.29 26.38
C ASP A 161 14.62 -1.54 26.26
N ARG A 162 15.16 -1.53 25.03
CA ARG A 162 16.61 -1.67 24.79
C ARG A 162 17.38 -0.47 25.36
N ALA A 163 16.88 0.75 25.17
CA ALA A 163 17.50 1.95 25.72
C ALA A 163 17.48 1.96 27.26
N GLY A 164 16.37 1.53 27.88
CA GLY A 164 16.24 1.39 29.33
C GLY A 164 17.21 0.38 29.93
N ARG A 165 17.38 -0.78 29.28
CA ARG A 165 18.37 -1.80 29.70
C ARG A 165 19.81 -1.28 29.64
N ASN A 166 20.17 -0.56 28.58
CA ASN A 166 21.51 0.01 28.46
C ASN A 166 21.80 1.04 29.56
N LYS A 167 20.81 1.86 29.95
CA LYS A 167 20.97 2.83 31.03
C LYS A 167 21.17 2.22 32.42
N LYS A 168 20.64 1.01 32.68
CA LYS A 168 20.81 0.30 33.97
C LYS A 168 22.17 -0.39 34.11
N LYS A 169 22.94 -0.47 33.02
CA LYS A 169 24.24 -1.17 32.97
C LYS A 169 25.44 -0.24 33.26
N TYR A 170 25.19 1.07 33.33
CA TYR A 170 26.14 2.12 33.71
C TYR A 170 25.61 2.83 34.95
#